data_AF-A0A6N7VJQ6-F1
#
_entry.id   AF-A0A6N7VJQ6-F1
#
_cell.length_a   1.000
_cell.length_b   1.000
_cell.length_c   1.000
_cell.angle_alpha   90.00
_cell.angle_beta   90.00
_cell.angle_gamma   90.00
#
_symmetry.space_group_name_H-M   'P 1'
#
loop_
_entity.id
_entity.type
_entity.pdbx_description
1 polymer ?
#
loop_
_entity_poly.entity_id
_entity_poly.type
_entity_poly.pdbx_seq_one_letter_code
_entity_poly.pdbx_strand_id
1 'polypeptide(L)' 'MKKIGDEYSLLHDIGVRIICSFVDEIYEIKDWIHSCFKVVEVRDNLSYPKLSGYRSLHVIIKVDGWFR' A
#
# COMPACT_ATOMS: atom_id res chain seq x y z
N MET A 1 -9.22 7.10 14.50
CA MET A 1 -7.89 6.64 14.96
C MET A 1 -7.91 5.12 15.04
N LYS A 2 -7.12 4.40 14.22
CA LYS A 2 -7.00 2.94 14.34
C LYS A 2 -5.71 2.64 15.10
N LYS A 3 -5.83 1.89 16.19
CA LYS A 3 -4.71 1.44 17.00
C LYS A 3 -4.03 0.27 16.28
N ILE A 4 -2.75 0.40 15.93
CA ILE A 4 -1.92 -0.70 15.45
C ILE A 4 -0.82 -0.89 16.50
N GLY A 5 -1.03 -1.80 17.45
CA GLY A 5 -0.13 -1.99 18.59
C GLY A 5 -0.19 -0.85 19.62
N ASP A 6 0.97 -0.42 20.12
CA ASP A 6 1.11 0.61 21.17
C ASP A 6 1.41 2.02 20.63
N GLU A 7 1.48 2.20 19.30
CA GLU A 7 1.73 3.49 18.67
C GLU A 7 0.45 4.11 18.09
N TYR A 8 0.33 5.44 18.25
CA TYR A 8 -0.64 6.26 17.53
C TYR A 8 -0.04 6.65 16.17
N SER A 9 -0.32 5.89 15.11
CA SER A 9 0.09 6.28 13.76
C SER A 9 -0.81 7.42 13.25
N LEU A 10 -0.20 8.57 12.92
CA LEU A 10 -0.79 9.61 12.06
C LEU A 10 -1.13 8.94 10.72
N LEU A 11 -2.40 8.60 10.58
CA LEU A 11 -2.89 7.65 9.59
C LEU A 11 -2.97 8.37 8.22
N HIS A 12 -2.00 8.12 7.34
CA HIS A 12 -2.10 8.30 5.87
C HIS A 12 -1.96 9.71 5.24
N ASP A 13 -1.11 10.61 5.72
CA ASP A 13 -0.99 11.93 5.05
C ASP A 13 -0.09 11.94 3.80
N ILE A 14 0.77 10.93 3.61
CA ILE A 14 1.68 10.86 2.46
C ILE A 14 1.47 9.52 1.74
N GLY A 15 1.10 9.59 0.47
CA GLY A 15 0.90 8.43 -0.40
C GLY A 15 1.52 8.66 -1.77
N VAL A 16 2.13 7.62 -2.34
CA VAL A 16 2.67 7.63 -3.70
C VAL A 16 1.68 6.91 -4.61
N ARG A 17 1.38 7.48 -5.78
CA ARG A 17 0.59 6.82 -6.82
C ARG A 17 1.50 6.40 -7.96
N ILE A 18 1.55 5.10 -8.20
CA ILE A 18 2.27 4.50 -9.32
C ILE A 18 1.22 4.14 -10.39
N ILE A 19 1.40 4.63 -11.61
CA ILE A 19 0.54 4.32 -12.75
C ILE A 19 1.30 3.36 -13.64
N CYS A 20 0.73 2.18 -13.88
CA CYS A 20 1.31 1.14 -14.74
C CYS A 20 0.46 1.00 -16.01
N SER A 21 1.06 0.52 -17.09
CA SER A 21 0.36 0.29 -18.36
C SER A 21 -0.37 -1.05 -18.36
N PHE A 22 0.17 -2.05 -17.66
CA PHE A 22 -0.40 -3.39 -17.58
C PHE A 22 -0.63 -3.85 -16.14
N VAL A 23 -1.48 -4.86 -15.97
CA VAL A 23 -1.92 -5.34 -14.64
C VAL A 23 -0.85 -6.20 -13.97
N ASP A 24 -0.14 -6.99 -14.75
CA ASP A 24 1.04 -7.77 -14.36
C ASP A 24 2.14 -6.89 -13.77
N GLU A 25 2.44 -5.74 -14.39
CA GLU A 25 3.40 -4.76 -13.85
C GLU A 25 3.04 -4.29 -12.43
N ILE A 26 1.74 -4.16 -12.13
CA ILE A 26 1.28 -3.74 -10.79
C ILE A 26 1.70 -4.79 -9.74
N TYR A 27 1.61 -6.07 -10.08
CA TYR A 27 2.01 -7.15 -9.18
C TYR A 27 3.52 -7.27 -9.06
N GLU A 28 4.27 -7.07 -10.14
CA GLU A 28 5.74 -7.02 -10.10
C GLU A 28 6.24 -5.90 -9.19
N ILE A 29 5.67 -4.69 -9.31
CA ILE A 29 6.02 -3.56 -8.44
C ILE A 29 5.64 -3.86 -6.99
N LYS A 30 4.48 -4.48 -6.75
CA LYS A 30 4.08 -4.90 -5.40
C LYS A 30 5.09 -5.89 -4.81
N ASP A 31 5.55 -6.86 -5.58
CA ASP A 31 6.56 -7.84 -5.13
C ASP A 31 7.93 -7.17 -4.88
N TRP A 32 8.31 -6.21 -5.72
CA TRP A 32 9.51 -5.40 -5.51
C TRP A 32 9.42 -4.57 -4.22
N ILE A 33 8.28 -3.91 -3.96
CA ILE A 33 8.02 -3.19 -2.72
C ILE A 33 8.11 -4.13 -1.50
N HIS A 34 7.55 -5.34 -1.61
CA HIS A 34 7.65 -6.38 -0.57
C HIS A 34 9.10 -6.78 -0.28
N SER A 35 10.00 -6.73 -1.27
CA SER A 35 11.41 -7.06 -1.10
C SER A 35 12.23 -5.96 -0.42
N CYS A 36 11.80 -4.69 -0.57
CA CYS A 36 12.55 -3.53 -0.07
C CYS A 36 12.00 -2.95 1.24
N PHE A 37 10.69 -3.10 1.50
CA PHE A 37 10.00 -2.46 2.61
C PHE A 37 9.24 -3.45 3.47
N LYS A 38 9.04 -3.09 4.74
CA LYS A 38 8.14 -3.83 5.62
C LYS A 38 6.70 -3.51 5.26
N VAL A 39 6.04 -4.41 4.55
CA VAL A 39 4.62 -4.29 4.21
C VAL A 39 3.75 -4.61 5.44
N VAL A 40 2.82 -3.72 5.75
CA VAL A 40 1.90 -3.83 6.89
C VAL A 40 0.54 -4.35 6.45
N GLU A 41 0.06 -3.91 5.29
CA GLU A 41 -1.25 -4.30 4.77
C GLU A 41 -1.25 -4.21 3.23
N VAL A 42 -1.91 -5.15 2.57
CA VAL A 42 -2.18 -5.11 1.13
C VAL A 42 -3.69 -5.20 0.93
N ARG A 43 -4.26 -4.25 0.19
CA ARG A 43 -5.66 -4.28 -0.25
C ARG A 43 -5.69 -4.42 -1.76
N ASP A 44 -6.04 -5.63 -2.20
CA ASP A 44 -6.19 -5.95 -3.62
C ASP A 44 -7.64 -5.72 -4.08
N ASN A 45 -7.90 -4.54 -4.62
CA ASN A 45 -9.14 -4.23 -5.32
C ASN A 45 -9.04 -4.41 -6.84
N LEU A 46 -7.94 -4.97 -7.36
CA LEU A 46 -7.84 -5.41 -8.76
C LEU A 46 -8.52 -6.76 -8.93
N SER A 47 -8.19 -7.73 -8.08
CA SER A 47 -8.77 -9.09 -8.10
C SER A 47 -10.20 -9.11 -7.55
N TYR A 48 -10.48 -8.28 -6.55
CA TYR A 48 -11.80 -8.15 -5.92
C TYR A 48 -12.29 -6.70 -6.00
N PRO A 49 -12.83 -6.28 -7.16
CA PRO A 49 -13.29 -4.91 -7.36
C PRO A 49 -14.41 -4.57 -6.39
N LYS A 50 -14.46 -3.30 -5.97
CA LYS A 50 -15.57 -2.81 -5.15
C LYS A 50 -16.86 -2.78 -5.97
N LEU A 51 -18.01 -2.73 -5.30
CA LEU A 51 -19.32 -2.54 -5.94
C LEU A 51 -19.37 -1.30 -6.83
N SER A 52 -18.55 -0.28 -6.53
CA SER A 52 -18.42 0.92 -7.36
C SER A 52 -17.65 0.71 -8.68
N GLY A 53 -17.07 -0.47 -8.92
CA GLY A 53 -16.19 -0.76 -10.06
C GLY A 53 -14.77 -0.22 -9.92
N TYR A 54 -14.45 0.45 -8.80
CA TYR A 54 -13.10 0.96 -8.55
C TYR A 54 -12.08 -0.17 -8.39
N ARG A 55 -10.94 -0.02 -9.07
CA ARG A 55 -9.83 -0.98 -9.08
C ARG A 55 -8.51 -0.29 -8.82
N SER A 56 -7.75 -0.83 -7.87
CA SER A 56 -6.40 -0.41 -7.52
C SER A 56 -5.77 -1.47 -6.60
N LEU A 57 -4.45 -1.43 -6.48
CA LEU A 57 -3.73 -2.16 -5.46
C LEU A 57 -3.18 -1.16 -4.45
N HIS A 58 -3.58 -1.28 -3.18
CA HIS A 58 -3.02 -0.47 -2.11
C HIS A 58 -2.03 -1.30 -1.31
N VAL A 59 -0.78 -0.85 -1.27
CA VAL A 59 0.27 -1.44 -0.43
C VAL A 59 0.61 -0.42 0.65
N ILE A 60 0.36 -0.76 1.91
CA ILE A 60 0.69 0.06 3.07
C ILE A 60 1.99 -0.47 3.63
N ILE A 61 3.01 0.39 3.65
CA ILE A 61 4.35 0.05 4.14
C ILE A 61 4.65 0.80 5.43
N LYS A 62 5.48 0.19 6.28
CA LYS A 62 6.13 0.86 7.40
C LYS A 62 7.47 1.40 6.92
N VAL A 63 7.66 2.71 7.04
CA VAL A 63 8.95 3.36 6.83
C VAL A 63 9.52 3.68 8.21
N ASP A 64 10.64 3.05 8.56
CA ASP A 64 11.35 3.35 9.80
C ASP A 64 12.29 4.54 9.57
N GLY A 65 12.02 5.67 10.23
CA GLY A 65 12.98 6.77 10.46
C GLY A 65 13.34 7.66 9.26
N TRP A 66 12.76 8.87 9.20
CA TRP A 66 13.42 10.04 8.56
C TRP A 66 13.23 11.36 9.34
N PHE A 67 12.37 11.39 10.35
CA PHE A 67 12.29 12.54 11.27
C PHE A 67 13.30 12.33 12.39
N ARG A 68 14.52 12.79 12.17
CA ARG A 68 15.47 13.09 13.24
C ARG A 68 15.62 14.59 13.36
#